data_AF-A5US87-F1
#
_entry.id   AF-A5US87-F1
#
_cell.length_a   1.000
_cell.length_b   1.000
_cell.length_c   1.000
_cell.angle_alpha   90.00
_cell.angle_beta   90.00
_cell.angle_gamma   90.00
#
_symmetry.space_group_name_H-M   'P 1'
#
loop_
_entity.id
_entity.type
_entity.pdbx_description
1 polymer ?
#
loop_
_entity_poly.entity_id
_entity_poly.type
_entity_poly.pdbx_seq_one_letter_code
_entity_poly.pdbx_strand_id
1 'polypeptide(L)'
;MNSSEQSLSRFCTFCGADLPPGHPRFCIECGQPVESSLRVEDAAPHATTGPTVRLANARTGQIVVGGTVKLPSSGAVPPGLWFTPELPGPDDIVAIYAPLRAVVGGWSGLTDHGWKKCDQEWAADGTSRTLVRFTVERVWFAAPGAAHNMRLQVQIGAVAHADEGRTRRGFRYRIGADPPMDVVAAWWIEGQTPRFDLPVPQIQIMAPPRVPRVSDYPETVRRMNAREAETWARQGEVHGLFRMPNSAQQRTPAGRGIPLIEVSALGALLRFGGAVERLYRVQMFRPLVCDAATWKRLKQRIAQEAASLGLDMNTDAMIEWWLDREGYDGALFERNAHPYGGGRAAIAFRRSQIALIE
;
A
#
# COMPACT_ATOMS: atom_id res chain seq x y z
N MET A 1 -45.16 3.05 -16.95
CA MET A 1 -44.14 2.18 -17.56
C MET A 1 -43.29 3.01 -18.50
N ASN A 2 -42.07 3.36 -18.08
CA ASN A 2 -40.86 3.03 -18.85
C ASN A 2 -39.64 3.40 -18.00
N SER A 3 -38.94 2.35 -17.61
CA SER A 3 -37.75 2.32 -16.78
C SER A 3 -36.59 2.98 -17.51
N SER A 4 -35.96 3.94 -16.85
CA SER A 4 -34.64 4.44 -17.24
C SER A 4 -33.61 3.36 -16.89
N GLU A 5 -33.21 2.54 -17.86
CA GLU A 5 -32.01 1.73 -17.73
C GLU A 5 -30.80 2.69 -17.62
N GLN A 6 -30.42 3.01 -16.39
CA GLN A 6 -29.16 3.67 -16.11
C GLN A 6 -28.03 2.74 -16.55
N SER A 7 -27.32 3.13 -17.61
CA SER A 7 -26.13 2.41 -18.09
C SER A 7 -25.13 2.28 -16.95
N LEU A 8 -24.95 1.06 -16.45
CA LEU A 8 -23.95 0.73 -15.46
C LEU A 8 -22.57 1.04 -16.01
N SER A 9 -21.86 1.99 -15.38
CA SER A 9 -20.46 2.24 -15.72
C SER A 9 -19.66 0.98 -15.41
N ARG A 10 -19.03 0.40 -16.43
CA ARG A 10 -18.09 -0.73 -16.29
C ARG A 10 -16.87 -0.35 -15.45
N PHE A 11 -16.58 0.94 -15.30
CA PHE A 11 -15.38 1.43 -14.62
C PHE A 11 -15.73 2.35 -13.46
N CYS A 12 -14.90 2.33 -12.42
CA CYS A 12 -15.01 3.24 -11.29
C CYS A 12 -14.73 4.66 -11.77
N THR A 13 -15.67 5.57 -11.59
CA THR A 13 -15.55 6.97 -11.99
C THR A 13 -14.41 7.71 -11.25
N PHE A 14 -13.98 7.22 -10.08
CA PHE A 14 -12.93 7.84 -9.28
C PHE A 14 -11.52 7.33 -9.56
N CYS A 15 -11.34 6.03 -9.83
CA CYS A 15 -10.01 5.44 -10.01
C CYS A 15 -9.79 4.67 -11.32
N GLY A 16 -10.82 4.59 -12.18
CA GLY A 16 -10.74 3.96 -13.50
C GLY A 16 -10.69 2.43 -13.49
N ALA A 17 -10.74 1.79 -12.32
CA ALA A 17 -10.72 0.33 -12.23
C ALA A 17 -12.00 -0.31 -12.78
N ASP A 18 -11.87 -1.47 -13.44
CA ASP A 18 -13.01 -2.31 -13.81
C ASP A 18 -13.85 -2.61 -12.55
N LEU A 19 -15.11 -2.18 -12.60
CA LEU A 19 -16.11 -2.50 -11.61
C LEU A 19 -16.60 -3.93 -11.87
N PRO A 20 -16.71 -4.75 -10.81
CA PRO A 20 -17.22 -6.10 -10.98
C PRO A 20 -18.66 -6.06 -11.52
N PRO A 21 -19.08 -7.08 -12.31
CA PRO A 21 -20.43 -7.14 -12.85
C PRO A 21 -21.48 -7.23 -11.73
N GLY A 22 -22.68 -6.69 -11.96
CA GLY A 22 -23.83 -6.83 -11.06
C GLY A 22 -24.02 -5.71 -10.03
N HIS A 23 -23.93 -4.43 -10.45
CA HIS A 23 -24.24 -3.24 -9.62
C HIS A 23 -23.40 -3.14 -8.33
N PRO A 24 -22.07 -2.98 -8.40
CA PRO A 24 -21.26 -2.77 -7.21
C PRO A 24 -21.63 -1.46 -6.52
N ARG A 25 -21.76 -1.47 -5.19
CA ARG A 25 -22.08 -0.26 -4.39
C ARG A 25 -20.87 0.63 -4.16
N PHE A 26 -19.65 0.06 -4.17
CA PHE A 26 -18.40 0.79 -4.06
C PHE A 26 -17.30 0.12 -4.89
N CYS A 27 -16.22 0.87 -5.18
CA CYS A 27 -15.05 0.36 -5.87
C CYS A 27 -14.10 -0.31 -4.89
N ILE A 28 -13.74 -1.58 -5.12
CA ILE A 28 -12.81 -2.31 -4.25
C ILE A 28 -11.35 -1.81 -4.33
N GLU A 29 -11.02 -1.08 -5.40
CA GLU A 29 -9.66 -0.58 -5.65
C GLU A 29 -9.41 0.75 -4.92
N CYS A 30 -10.44 1.60 -4.81
CA CYS A 30 -10.32 2.90 -4.16
C CYS A 30 -11.28 3.13 -2.99
N GLY A 31 -12.27 2.27 -2.76
CA GLY A 31 -13.23 2.38 -1.65
C GLY A 31 -14.36 3.41 -1.83
N GLN A 32 -14.44 4.07 -3.01
CA GLN A 32 -15.46 5.09 -3.31
C GLN A 32 -16.81 4.46 -3.72
N PRO A 33 -17.96 5.05 -3.34
CA PRO A 33 -19.27 4.56 -3.76
C PRO A 33 -19.47 4.72 -5.28
N VAL A 34 -20.29 3.85 -5.87
CA VAL A 34 -20.53 3.77 -7.32
C VAL A 34 -21.91 4.34 -7.70
N GLU A 35 -22.87 4.44 -6.77
CA GLU A 35 -24.17 5.07 -7.01
C GLU A 35 -24.24 6.51 -6.47
N SER A 36 -24.82 7.39 -7.29
CA SER A 36 -24.97 8.81 -7.05
C SER A 36 -26.16 9.12 -6.13
N SER A 37 -25.88 9.46 -4.88
CA SER A 37 -26.63 10.52 -4.20
C SER A 37 -25.62 11.52 -3.65
N LEU A 38 -25.76 12.74 -4.14
CA LEU A 38 -24.92 13.89 -3.85
C LEU A 38 -24.87 14.15 -2.34
N ARG A 39 -23.65 14.13 -1.79
CA ARG A 39 -23.04 15.30 -1.15
C ARG A 39 -21.53 15.13 -1.20
N VAL A 40 -20.91 15.89 -2.11
CA VAL A 40 -19.54 16.33 -1.94
C VAL A 40 -19.59 17.32 -0.78
N GLU A 41 -19.36 16.83 0.43
CA GLU A 41 -18.76 17.65 1.47
C GLU A 41 -17.28 17.31 1.48
N ASP A 42 -16.47 18.36 1.39
CA ASP A 42 -15.01 18.32 1.49
C ASP A 42 -14.57 17.45 2.67
N ALA A 43 -14.15 16.23 2.36
CA ALA A 43 -13.27 15.49 3.24
C ALA A 43 -11.95 15.33 2.51
N ALA A 44 -11.03 16.25 2.79
CA ALA A 44 -9.60 15.97 2.68
C ALA A 44 -9.37 14.53 3.18
N PRO A 45 -8.61 13.67 2.49
CA PRO A 45 -8.38 12.30 2.96
C PRO A 45 -7.76 12.37 4.35
N HIS A 46 -8.58 12.17 5.38
CA HIS A 46 -8.09 12.08 6.74
C HIS A 46 -7.27 10.81 6.81
N ALA A 47 -5.97 10.99 7.05
CA ALA A 47 -5.09 9.92 7.47
C ALA A 47 -5.79 9.15 8.59
N THR A 48 -5.95 7.85 8.39
CA THR A 48 -6.69 6.98 9.31
C THR A 48 -5.95 6.99 10.65
N THR A 49 -6.46 7.69 11.66
CA THR A 49 -5.78 7.97 12.94
C THR A 49 -5.79 6.78 13.90
N GLY A 50 -5.42 5.60 13.39
CA GLY A 50 -5.04 4.50 14.25
C GLY A 50 -3.67 4.77 14.89
N PRO A 51 -3.39 4.17 16.05
CA PRO A 51 -2.06 4.27 16.63
C PRO A 51 -1.00 3.76 15.66
N THR A 52 0.08 4.51 15.50
CA THR A 52 1.22 4.10 14.67
C THR A 52 2.43 3.80 15.52
N VAL A 53 3.18 2.78 15.13
CA VAL A 53 4.49 2.45 15.70
C VAL A 53 5.48 2.20 14.57
N ARG A 54 6.74 2.55 14.79
CA ARG A 54 7.80 2.25 13.84
C ARG A 54 8.45 0.93 14.24
N LEU A 55 8.23 -0.11 13.43
CA LEU A 55 8.92 -1.41 13.59
C LEU A 55 10.24 -1.43 12.81
N ALA A 56 11.14 -2.34 13.19
CA ALA A 56 12.50 -2.43 12.63
C ALA A 56 12.54 -2.72 11.12
N ASN A 57 11.48 -3.27 10.53
CA ASN A 57 11.40 -3.56 9.09
C ASN A 57 10.88 -2.40 8.22
N ALA A 58 10.63 -1.21 8.79
CA ALA A 58 10.17 -0.05 8.04
C ALA A 58 10.81 1.28 8.50
N ARG A 59 10.86 2.25 7.59
CA ARG A 59 11.29 3.63 7.92
C ARG A 59 10.14 4.50 8.40
N THR A 60 8.91 4.15 8.03
CA THR A 60 7.69 4.88 8.34
C THR A 60 6.89 4.19 9.44
N GLY A 61 6.03 4.96 10.10
CA GLY A 61 5.11 4.43 11.11
C GLY A 61 4.11 3.47 10.47
N GLN A 62 3.90 2.33 11.12
CA GLN A 62 2.97 1.30 10.73
C GLN A 62 1.77 1.31 11.67
N ILE A 63 0.60 1.05 11.13
CA ILE A 63 -0.65 1.19 11.87
C ILE A 63 -0.96 -0.10 12.62
N VAL A 64 -1.23 0.01 13.92
CA VAL A 64 -1.69 -1.10 14.75
C VAL A 64 -3.21 -1.22 14.61
N VAL A 65 -3.69 -2.41 14.27
CA VAL A 65 -5.12 -2.69 14.06
C VAL A 65 -5.72 -3.60 15.13
N GLY A 66 -4.91 -4.10 16.05
CA GLY A 66 -5.37 -4.85 17.22
C GLY A 66 -4.32 -5.80 17.78
N GLY A 67 -4.76 -6.90 18.38
CA GLY A 67 -3.91 -7.91 19.01
C GLY A 67 -4.21 -8.13 20.49
N THR A 68 -3.30 -8.82 21.19
CA THR A 68 -3.41 -9.08 22.63
C THR A 68 -2.81 -7.95 23.47
N VAL A 69 -2.04 -7.06 22.85
CA VAL A 69 -1.42 -5.92 23.54
C VAL A 69 -2.39 -4.75 23.59
N LYS A 70 -2.58 -4.17 24.79
CA LYS A 70 -3.48 -3.02 24.99
C LYS A 70 -2.91 -1.72 24.42
N LEU A 71 -1.58 -1.56 24.43
CA LEU A 71 -0.90 -0.36 23.98
C LEU A 71 0.06 -0.66 22.81
N PRO A 72 0.09 0.19 21.78
CA PRO A 72 1.05 0.08 20.68
C PRO A 72 2.48 0.13 21.18
N SER A 73 3.31 -0.84 20.78
CA SER A 73 4.73 -0.91 21.13
C SER A 73 5.62 -0.89 19.89
N SER A 74 6.64 -0.03 19.91
CA SER A 74 7.75 -0.05 18.94
C SER A 74 8.73 -1.20 19.19
N GLY A 75 8.65 -1.84 20.37
CA GLY A 75 9.45 -3.02 20.71
C GLY A 75 8.92 -4.32 20.11
N ALA A 76 7.75 -4.30 19.46
CA ALA A 76 7.19 -5.50 18.82
C ALA A 76 8.10 -6.00 17.69
N VAL A 77 8.46 -7.29 17.72
CA VAL A 77 9.40 -7.89 16.75
C VAL A 77 8.66 -8.44 15.52
N PRO A 78 8.92 -7.91 14.30
CA PRO A 78 8.31 -8.42 13.07
C PRO A 78 8.74 -9.85 12.74
N PRO A 79 8.00 -10.56 11.87
CA PRO A 79 8.44 -11.85 11.36
C PRO A 79 9.80 -11.70 10.67
N GLY A 80 10.66 -12.72 10.81
CA GLY A 80 12.00 -12.75 10.24
C GLY A 80 13.04 -11.89 10.97
N LEU A 81 12.67 -11.17 12.04
CA LEU A 81 13.57 -10.25 12.76
C LEU A 81 13.80 -10.61 14.24
N TRP A 82 13.48 -11.85 14.63
CA TRP A 82 13.87 -12.41 15.92
C TRP A 82 15.15 -13.23 15.76
N PHE A 83 16.22 -12.84 16.46
CA PHE A 83 17.56 -13.39 16.23
C PHE A 83 18.08 -14.26 17.37
N THR A 84 17.36 -14.34 18.50
CA THR A 84 17.80 -15.15 19.64
C THR A 84 17.43 -16.62 19.42
N PRO A 85 18.22 -17.56 19.96
CA PRO A 85 17.94 -18.99 19.83
C PRO A 85 16.67 -19.40 20.62
N GLU A 86 16.37 -18.71 21.71
CA GLU A 86 15.18 -18.95 22.53
C GLU A 86 13.89 -18.53 21.80
N LEU A 87 12.79 -19.21 22.12
CA LEU A 87 11.46 -18.78 21.70
C LEU A 87 11.06 -17.49 22.44
N PRO A 88 10.32 -16.58 21.79
CA PRO A 88 9.63 -15.49 22.48
C PRO A 88 8.74 -16.03 23.61
N GLY A 89 8.96 -15.52 24.82
CA GLY A 89 8.17 -15.84 26.01
C GLY A 89 6.92 -14.98 26.15
N PRO A 90 6.12 -15.19 27.22
CA PRO A 90 4.86 -14.47 27.45
C PRO A 90 4.99 -12.95 27.60
N ASP A 91 6.17 -12.46 27.99
CA ASP A 91 6.45 -11.04 28.18
C ASP A 91 6.97 -10.36 26.91
N ASP A 92 7.39 -11.16 25.91
CA ASP A 92 7.82 -10.65 24.62
C ASP A 92 6.63 -10.25 23.76
N ILE A 93 6.84 -9.27 22.90
CA ILE A 93 5.84 -8.78 21.95
C ILE A 93 6.31 -9.08 20.53
N VAL A 94 5.52 -9.85 19.79
CA VAL A 94 5.73 -10.10 18.36
C VAL A 94 4.70 -9.34 17.53
N ALA A 95 5.09 -8.89 16.34
CA ALA A 95 4.20 -8.22 15.39
C ALA A 95 3.78 -9.17 14.28
N ILE A 96 2.50 -9.18 13.90
CA ILE A 96 1.99 -9.97 12.78
C ILE A 96 1.17 -9.10 11.83
N TYR A 97 1.28 -9.35 10.52
CA TYR A 97 0.56 -8.57 9.52
C TYR A 97 -0.77 -9.21 9.16
N ALA A 98 -1.86 -8.48 9.40
CA ALA A 98 -3.16 -8.85 8.88
C ALA A 98 -3.18 -8.68 7.35
N PRO A 99 -3.74 -9.62 6.58
CA PRO A 99 -3.79 -9.51 5.12
C PRO A 99 -4.88 -8.56 4.67
N LEU A 100 -4.49 -7.30 4.67
CA LEU A 100 -5.37 -6.18 4.44
C LEU A 100 -4.87 -5.36 3.26
N ARG A 101 -5.80 -4.91 2.45
CA ARG A 101 -5.50 -4.01 1.33
C ARG A 101 -5.88 -2.59 1.70
N ALA A 102 -4.93 -1.65 1.58
CA ALA A 102 -5.23 -0.24 1.78
C ALA A 102 -6.24 0.27 0.73
N VAL A 103 -7.31 0.91 1.20
CA VAL A 103 -8.33 1.60 0.39
C VAL A 103 -8.52 3.03 0.94
N VAL A 104 -9.31 3.87 0.27
CA VAL A 104 -9.60 5.21 0.83
C VAL A 104 -10.32 5.03 2.17
N GLY A 105 -9.82 5.72 3.21
CA GLY A 105 -10.44 5.74 4.54
C GLY A 105 -10.46 4.37 5.26
N GLY A 106 -9.50 3.48 5.01
CA GLY A 106 -9.34 2.25 5.77
C GLY A 106 -8.66 1.12 4.98
N TRP A 107 -9.04 -0.11 5.31
CA TRP A 107 -8.55 -1.33 4.67
C TRP A 107 -9.69 -2.21 4.20
N SER A 108 -9.41 -3.11 3.27
CA SER A 108 -10.29 -4.22 2.92
C SER A 108 -9.64 -5.56 3.22
N GLY A 109 -10.39 -6.44 3.87
CA GLY A 109 -10.06 -7.86 4.02
C GLY A 109 -10.89 -8.66 3.01
N LEU A 110 -10.25 -9.42 2.13
CA LEU A 110 -10.92 -10.18 1.08
C LEU A 110 -10.75 -11.68 1.32
N THR A 111 -11.77 -12.45 0.97
CA THR A 111 -11.69 -13.92 1.03
C THR A 111 -10.62 -14.50 0.10
N ASP A 112 -10.38 -13.86 -1.05
CA ASP A 112 -9.27 -14.20 -1.95
C ASP A 112 -7.88 -13.98 -1.33
N HIS A 113 -7.80 -13.23 -0.22
CA HIS A 113 -6.58 -13.03 0.57
C HIS A 113 -6.59 -13.84 1.88
N GLY A 114 -7.42 -14.89 1.94
CA GLY A 114 -7.42 -15.91 2.99
C GLY A 114 -8.42 -15.67 4.12
N TRP A 115 -9.14 -14.54 4.13
CA TRP A 115 -10.20 -14.33 5.11
C TRP A 115 -11.36 -15.31 4.90
N LYS A 116 -11.97 -15.77 5.98
CA LYS A 116 -13.12 -16.69 5.97
C LYS A 116 -14.26 -16.09 6.78
N LYS A 117 -15.45 -15.98 6.18
CA LYS A 117 -16.69 -15.62 6.89
C LYS A 117 -17.06 -16.79 7.81
N CYS A 118 -17.13 -16.54 9.11
CA CYS A 118 -17.36 -17.57 10.12
C CYS A 118 -18.77 -17.50 10.71
N ASP A 119 -19.25 -16.28 10.94
CA ASP A 119 -20.53 -16.06 11.61
C ASP A 119 -21.16 -14.73 11.18
N GLN A 120 -22.46 -14.59 11.44
CA GLN A 120 -23.25 -13.42 11.13
C GLN A 120 -24.29 -13.19 12.24
N GLU A 121 -24.27 -12.02 12.85
CA GLU A 121 -25.22 -11.61 13.88
C GLU A 121 -25.82 -10.23 13.58
N TRP A 122 -26.97 -9.95 14.20
CA TRP A 122 -27.55 -8.61 14.16
C TRP A 122 -26.76 -7.71 15.10
N ALA A 123 -26.44 -6.49 14.64
CA ALA A 123 -25.85 -5.49 15.52
C ALA A 123 -26.83 -5.22 16.67
N ALA A 124 -26.45 -5.56 17.90
CA ALA A 124 -27.26 -5.35 19.09
C ALA A 124 -27.30 -3.87 19.53
N ASP A 125 -27.31 -2.96 18.56
CA ASP A 125 -27.27 -1.49 18.72
C ASP A 125 -28.58 -0.82 18.28
N GLY A 126 -29.63 -1.60 18.02
CA GLY A 126 -30.93 -1.10 17.56
C GLY A 126 -30.95 -0.69 16.09
N THR A 127 -29.88 -0.92 15.34
CA THR A 127 -29.84 -0.71 13.88
C THR A 127 -30.14 -2.00 13.13
N SER A 128 -30.60 -1.89 11.87
CA SER A 128 -30.79 -3.05 10.99
C SER A 128 -29.48 -3.60 10.40
N ARG A 129 -28.33 -3.23 10.98
CA ARG A 129 -27.01 -3.59 10.45
C ARG A 129 -26.65 -5.00 10.88
N THR A 130 -26.00 -5.71 9.97
CA THR A 130 -25.46 -7.03 10.22
C THR A 130 -23.97 -6.92 10.55
N LEU A 131 -23.56 -7.52 11.66
CA LEU A 131 -22.15 -7.75 11.99
C LEU A 131 -21.75 -9.10 11.44
N VAL A 132 -20.64 -9.12 10.71
CA VAL A 132 -20.07 -10.36 10.17
C VAL A 132 -18.71 -10.59 10.77
N ARG A 133 -18.48 -11.82 11.25
CA ARG A 133 -17.22 -12.25 11.81
C ARG A 133 -16.39 -12.93 10.75
N PHE A 134 -15.15 -12.48 10.61
CA PHE A 134 -14.17 -13.06 9.72
C PHE A 134 -12.98 -13.58 10.52
N THR A 135 -12.39 -14.68 10.04
CA THR A 135 -11.10 -15.16 10.57
C THR A 135 -10.09 -15.34 9.46
N VAL A 136 -8.82 -15.23 9.81
CA VAL A 136 -7.71 -15.57 8.92
C VAL A 136 -6.54 -16.12 9.73
N GLU A 137 -5.83 -17.07 9.16
CA GLU A 137 -4.63 -17.63 9.76
C GLU A 137 -3.39 -16.94 9.21
N ARG A 138 -2.47 -16.56 10.09
CA ARG A 138 -1.20 -15.96 9.74
C ARG A 138 -0.08 -16.61 10.54
N VAL A 139 1.13 -16.53 10.02
CA VAL A 139 2.30 -17.16 10.59
C VAL A 139 3.32 -16.09 10.96
N TRP A 140 3.77 -16.14 12.20
CA TRP A 140 4.98 -15.47 12.63
C TRP A 140 6.13 -16.48 12.69
N PHE A 141 7.33 -16.03 12.37
CA PHE A 141 8.53 -16.86 12.35
C PHE A 141 9.76 -16.01 12.67
N ALA A 142 10.81 -16.62 13.21
CA ALA A 142 12.05 -15.94 13.54
C ALA A 142 12.96 -15.75 12.33
N ALA A 143 14.09 -15.05 12.52
CA ALA A 143 15.16 -15.01 11.53
C ALA A 143 15.69 -16.42 11.23
N PRO A 144 16.26 -16.68 10.03
CA PRO A 144 16.81 -17.99 9.70
C PRO A 144 17.83 -18.48 10.74
N GLY A 145 17.62 -19.69 11.27
CA GLY A 145 18.50 -20.29 12.29
C GLY A 145 18.22 -19.88 13.74
N ALA A 146 17.26 -18.99 13.99
CA ALA A 146 16.82 -18.58 15.32
C ALA A 146 15.57 -19.37 15.76
N ALA A 147 15.23 -19.30 17.05
CA ALA A 147 14.00 -19.87 17.61
C ALA A 147 13.73 -21.33 17.20
N HIS A 148 14.80 -22.12 17.01
CA HIS A 148 14.75 -23.51 16.52
C HIS A 148 13.94 -23.71 15.22
N ASN A 149 13.82 -22.68 14.38
CA ASN A 149 12.96 -22.64 13.18
C ASN A 149 11.47 -22.91 13.46
N MET A 150 11.02 -22.69 14.70
CA MET A 150 9.61 -22.82 15.06
C MET A 150 8.79 -21.68 14.45
N ARG A 151 7.51 -21.96 14.22
CA ARG A 151 6.55 -21.01 13.64
C ARG A 151 5.40 -20.81 14.60
N LEU A 152 5.02 -19.58 14.86
CA LEU A 152 3.83 -19.26 15.64
C LEU A 152 2.66 -19.09 14.68
N GLN A 153 1.71 -20.02 14.73
CA GLN A 153 0.43 -19.91 14.04
C GLN A 153 -0.48 -18.99 14.84
N VAL A 154 -1.09 -18.01 14.18
CA VAL A 154 -1.99 -17.05 14.80
C VAL A 154 -3.28 -16.97 13.99
N GLN A 155 -4.39 -17.23 14.63
CA GLN A 155 -5.71 -17.00 14.07
C GLN A 155 -6.20 -15.62 14.48
N ILE A 156 -6.35 -14.74 13.48
CA ILE A 156 -6.83 -13.38 13.64
C ILE A 156 -8.34 -13.36 13.39
N GLY A 157 -9.08 -12.68 14.27
CA GLY A 157 -10.50 -12.38 14.13
C GLY A 157 -10.73 -10.92 13.77
N ALA A 158 -11.70 -10.67 12.91
CA ALA A 158 -12.18 -9.33 12.59
C ALA A 158 -13.70 -9.30 12.64
N VAL A 159 -14.25 -8.24 13.22
CA VAL A 159 -15.68 -7.92 13.17
C VAL A 159 -15.82 -6.67 12.31
N ALA A 160 -16.68 -6.73 11.32
CA ALA A 160 -17.00 -5.58 10.49
C ALA A 160 -18.47 -5.60 10.09
N HIS A 161 -19.01 -4.40 9.88
CA HIS A 161 -20.30 -4.26 9.21
C HIS A 161 -20.14 -4.69 7.74
N ALA A 162 -20.74 -5.82 7.37
CA ALA A 162 -20.66 -6.29 5.99
C ALA A 162 -21.67 -5.54 5.11
N ASP A 163 -21.17 -4.62 4.28
CA ASP A 163 -21.89 -4.20 3.08
C ASP A 163 -21.63 -5.26 1.99
N GLU A 164 -22.38 -6.38 2.01
CA GLU A 164 -22.25 -7.47 1.05
C GLU A 164 -22.44 -6.98 -0.40
N GLY A 165 -21.35 -6.87 -1.15
CA GLY A 165 -21.38 -7.01 -2.60
C GLY A 165 -21.54 -8.50 -2.92
N ARG A 166 -22.69 -8.89 -3.49
CA ARG A 166 -23.10 -10.30 -3.73
C ARG A 166 -22.11 -11.15 -4.55
N THR A 167 -21.01 -10.60 -5.06
CA THR A 167 -20.07 -11.31 -5.94
C THR A 167 -18.60 -11.25 -5.52
N ARG A 168 -18.21 -10.57 -4.42
CA ARG A 168 -16.86 -10.68 -3.83
C ARG A 168 -16.92 -10.64 -2.30
N ARG A 169 -16.70 -11.78 -1.65
CA ARG A 169 -16.82 -11.97 -0.20
C ARG A 169 -15.64 -11.27 0.51
N GLY A 170 -15.92 -10.29 1.37
CA GLY A 170 -14.91 -9.54 2.13
C GLY A 170 -15.54 -8.47 3.03
N PHE A 171 -14.72 -7.64 3.66
CA PHE A 171 -15.15 -6.55 4.53
C PHE A 171 -14.26 -5.33 4.37
N ARG A 172 -14.79 -4.17 4.75
CA ARG A 172 -14.02 -2.94 4.95
C ARG A 172 -13.77 -2.76 6.44
N TYR A 173 -12.55 -2.39 6.79
CA TYR A 173 -12.10 -2.13 8.14
C TYR A 173 -11.70 -0.67 8.28
N ARG A 174 -12.32 0.04 9.21
CA ARG A 174 -12.12 1.46 9.49
C ARG A 174 -11.70 1.61 10.95
N ILE A 175 -10.46 2.05 11.17
CA ILE A 175 -9.99 2.27 12.54
C ILE A 175 -10.81 3.39 13.20
N GLY A 176 -11.24 3.13 14.43
CA GLY A 176 -12.09 4.02 15.22
C GLY A 176 -13.58 3.83 14.97
N ALA A 177 -13.99 3.13 13.91
CA ALA A 177 -15.39 2.81 13.62
C ALA A 177 -15.70 1.32 13.75
N ASP A 178 -14.76 0.45 13.37
CA ASP A 178 -14.85 -1.00 13.59
C ASP A 178 -14.03 -1.40 14.84
N PRO A 179 -14.43 -2.47 15.57
CA PRO A 179 -13.66 -2.98 16.70
C PRO A 179 -12.22 -3.35 16.32
N PRO A 180 -11.24 -3.30 17.25
CA PRO A 180 -9.90 -3.85 17.01
C PRO A 180 -9.97 -5.30 16.52
N MET A 181 -9.01 -5.70 15.70
CA MET A 181 -8.83 -7.11 15.37
C MET A 181 -8.29 -7.87 16.57
N ASP A 182 -8.79 -9.08 16.78
CA ASP A 182 -8.44 -9.90 17.95
C ASP A 182 -7.60 -11.10 17.54
N VAL A 183 -6.80 -11.60 18.49
CA VAL A 183 -6.20 -12.94 18.36
C VAL A 183 -7.18 -13.95 18.93
N VAL A 184 -7.77 -14.76 18.06
CA VAL A 184 -8.76 -15.79 18.42
C VAL A 184 -8.06 -17.00 19.03
N ALA A 185 -6.92 -17.39 18.45
CA ALA A 185 -6.09 -18.48 18.93
C ALA A 185 -4.65 -18.29 18.44
N ALA A 186 -3.69 -18.82 19.17
CA ALA A 186 -2.29 -18.85 18.75
C ALA A 186 -1.58 -20.07 19.36
N TRP A 187 -0.71 -20.71 18.58
CA TRP A 187 0.04 -21.89 19.00
C TRP A 187 1.32 -22.06 18.18
N TRP A 188 2.31 -22.73 18.75
CA TRP A 188 3.56 -23.00 18.05
C TRP A 188 3.43 -24.22 17.13
N ILE A 189 4.23 -24.25 16.07
CA ILE A 189 4.40 -25.37 15.14
C ILE A 189 5.89 -25.72 15.08
N GLU A 190 6.18 -26.97 15.37
CA GLU A 190 7.49 -27.59 15.23
C GLU A 190 7.48 -28.50 13.99
N GLY A 191 8.06 -28.03 12.89
CA GLY A 191 7.92 -28.68 11.60
C GLY A 191 6.47 -28.64 11.09
N GLN A 192 5.72 -29.72 11.32
CA GLN A 192 4.28 -29.82 11.02
C GLN A 192 3.43 -30.13 12.26
N THR A 193 4.06 -30.35 13.42
CA THR A 193 3.38 -30.76 14.64
C THR A 193 3.02 -29.51 15.46
N PRO A 194 1.74 -29.31 15.81
CA PRO A 194 1.35 -28.21 16.70
C PRO A 194 1.80 -28.48 18.13
N ARG A 195 2.26 -27.43 18.82
CA ARG A 195 2.74 -27.42 20.20
C ARG A 195 1.91 -26.42 21.00
N PHE A 196 0.88 -26.94 21.68
CA PHE A 196 -0.02 -26.17 22.54
C PHE A 196 0.49 -26.07 23.99
N ASP A 197 1.54 -26.83 24.32
CA ASP A 197 2.18 -26.87 25.64
C ASP A 197 3.16 -25.72 25.87
N LEU A 198 3.55 -25.01 24.80
CA LEU A 198 4.54 -23.94 24.85
C LEU A 198 3.89 -22.58 25.12
N PRO A 199 4.54 -21.69 25.89
CA PRO A 199 4.04 -20.34 26.13
C PRO A 199 3.98 -19.54 24.82
N VAL A 200 2.93 -18.73 24.69
CA VAL A 200 2.72 -17.86 23.52
C VAL A 200 3.06 -16.42 23.91
N PRO A 201 3.83 -15.68 23.09
CA PRO A 201 4.13 -14.27 23.33
C PRO A 201 2.89 -13.39 23.18
N GLN A 202 2.99 -12.14 23.61
CA GLN A 202 1.98 -11.15 23.25
C GLN A 202 2.08 -10.83 21.76
N ILE A 203 0.93 -10.61 21.12
CA ILE A 203 0.83 -10.43 19.67
C ILE A 203 0.23 -9.06 19.39
N GLN A 204 0.96 -8.26 18.60
CA GLN A 204 0.46 -7.01 18.04
C GLN A 204 0.10 -7.22 16.57
N ILE A 205 -1.15 -6.96 16.21
CA ILE A 205 -1.64 -7.09 14.84
C ILE A 205 -1.46 -5.75 14.12
N MET A 206 -0.72 -5.81 13.03
CA MET A 206 -0.35 -4.67 12.20
C MET A 206 -1.17 -4.68 10.91
N ALA A 207 -1.61 -3.50 10.47
CA ALA A 207 -1.94 -3.33 9.07
C ALA A 207 -0.66 -3.48 8.22
N PRO A 208 -0.77 -3.96 6.97
CA PRO A 208 0.36 -3.95 6.05
C PRO A 208 0.90 -2.53 5.88
N PRO A 209 2.23 -2.36 5.77
CA PRO A 209 2.85 -1.05 5.61
C PRO A 209 2.18 -0.25 4.49
N ARG A 210 1.59 0.89 4.83
CA ARG A 210 1.08 1.86 3.86
C ARG A 210 2.15 2.93 3.67
N VAL A 211 2.79 2.92 2.51
CA VAL A 211 3.72 3.99 2.16
C VAL A 211 2.93 5.25 1.78
N PRO A 212 3.28 6.43 2.33
CA PRO A 212 2.69 7.69 1.91
C PRO A 212 2.87 7.94 0.41
N ARG A 213 1.78 8.31 -0.25
CA ARG A 213 1.70 8.65 -1.68
C ARG A 213 1.93 10.14 -1.86
N VAL A 214 2.19 10.60 -3.09
CA VAL A 214 2.31 12.05 -3.40
C VAL A 214 1.06 12.82 -2.95
N SER A 215 -0.11 12.19 -2.98
CA SER A 215 -1.40 12.77 -2.57
C SER A 215 -1.56 12.86 -1.06
N ASP A 216 -0.73 12.13 -0.31
CA ASP A 216 -0.65 12.27 1.15
C ASP A 216 0.25 13.47 1.53
N TYR A 217 0.96 14.06 0.56
CA TYR A 217 1.76 15.27 0.74
C TYR A 217 1.13 16.45 -0.02
N PRO A 218 1.19 17.68 0.53
CA PRO A 218 0.74 18.89 -0.17
C PRO A 218 1.80 19.37 -1.18
N GLU A 219 2.32 18.46 -2.03
CA GLU A 219 3.31 18.81 -3.03
C GLU A 219 2.63 19.37 -4.29
N THR A 220 2.97 20.61 -4.64
CA THR A 220 2.53 21.25 -5.88
C THR A 220 3.67 21.33 -6.87
N VAL A 221 3.34 21.21 -8.16
CA VAL A 221 4.31 21.45 -9.23
C VAL A 221 4.74 22.92 -9.15
N ARG A 222 6.03 23.13 -8.88
CA ARG A 222 6.61 24.48 -8.80
C ARG A 222 6.68 25.09 -10.19
N ARG A 223 6.59 26.41 -10.29
CA ARG A 223 6.79 27.15 -11.54
C ARG A 223 8.09 27.92 -11.43
N MET A 224 8.96 27.76 -12.41
CA MET A 224 10.30 28.33 -12.40
C MET A 224 10.69 28.70 -13.84
N ASN A 225 11.51 29.74 -14.00
CA ASN A 225 12.15 29.98 -15.29
C ASN A 225 13.21 28.88 -15.58
N ALA A 226 13.62 28.76 -16.84
CA ALA A 226 14.53 27.70 -17.27
C ALA A 226 15.86 27.61 -16.47
N ARG A 227 16.49 28.74 -16.16
CA ARG A 227 17.78 28.79 -15.45
C ARG A 227 17.64 28.42 -13.98
N GLU A 228 16.59 28.90 -13.34
CA GLU A 228 16.25 28.55 -11.96
C GLU A 228 15.91 27.07 -11.85
N ALA A 229 15.05 26.54 -12.73
CA ALA A 229 14.67 25.13 -12.77
C ALA A 229 15.88 24.22 -12.98
N GLU A 230 16.84 24.62 -13.83
CA GLU A 230 18.08 23.87 -14.02
C GLU A 230 18.95 23.87 -12.76
N THR A 231 19.19 25.05 -12.17
CA THR A 231 20.02 25.17 -10.96
C THR A 231 19.42 24.37 -9.80
N TRP A 232 18.10 24.43 -9.66
CA TRP A 232 17.34 23.67 -8.69
C TRP A 232 17.44 22.16 -8.92
N ALA A 233 17.23 21.68 -10.16
CA ALA A 233 17.32 20.26 -10.48
C ALA A 233 18.74 19.68 -10.27
N ARG A 234 19.78 20.49 -10.49
CA ARG A 234 21.19 20.12 -10.27
C ARG A 234 21.56 19.84 -8.81
N GLN A 235 20.70 20.21 -7.85
CA GLN A 235 20.90 19.83 -6.45
C GLN A 235 20.57 18.34 -6.20
N GLY A 236 19.81 17.70 -7.09
CA GLY A 236 19.57 16.26 -7.08
C GLY A 236 20.40 15.53 -8.14
N GLU A 237 20.14 14.24 -8.31
CA GLU A 237 20.84 13.32 -9.22
C GLU A 237 20.22 13.26 -10.63
N VAL A 238 19.03 13.84 -10.82
CA VAL A 238 18.29 13.78 -12.09
C VAL A 238 18.36 15.12 -12.81
N HIS A 239 19.04 15.14 -13.95
CA HIS A 239 19.31 16.37 -14.71
C HIS A 239 18.64 16.42 -16.09
N GLY A 240 17.73 15.48 -16.38
CA GLY A 240 17.01 15.42 -17.66
C GLY A 240 15.97 16.53 -17.81
N LEU A 241 15.57 16.80 -19.04
CA LEU A 241 14.36 17.56 -19.37
C LEU A 241 13.24 16.58 -19.64
N PHE A 242 12.08 16.81 -19.07
CA PHE A 242 10.97 15.86 -19.17
C PHE A 242 9.70 16.51 -19.68
N ARG A 243 8.84 15.69 -20.28
CA ARG A 243 7.42 16.00 -20.47
C ARG A 243 6.61 15.21 -19.46
N MET A 244 5.50 15.78 -19.00
CA MET A 244 4.56 15.13 -18.10
C MET A 244 3.26 14.86 -18.85
N PRO A 245 3.02 13.62 -19.30
CA PRO A 245 1.81 13.30 -20.08
C PRO A 245 0.52 13.55 -19.31
N ASN A 246 0.56 13.38 -17.99
CA ASN A 246 -0.56 13.60 -17.09
C ASN A 246 -0.03 13.86 -15.67
N SER A 247 -0.56 14.91 -15.02
CA SER A 247 -0.18 15.35 -13.68
C SER A 247 -0.79 14.52 -12.55
N ALA A 248 -1.79 13.69 -12.84
CA ALA A 248 -2.38 12.79 -11.87
C ALA A 248 -1.42 11.62 -11.59
N GLN A 249 -1.42 11.16 -10.34
CA GLN A 249 -0.77 9.90 -9.97
C GLN A 249 -1.37 8.73 -10.74
N GLN A 250 -0.48 7.88 -11.24
CA GLN A 250 -0.82 6.69 -11.99
C GLN A 250 -0.16 5.48 -11.37
N ARG A 251 -0.64 4.30 -11.76
CA ARG A 251 0.07 3.05 -11.51
C ARG A 251 1.31 3.00 -12.40
N THR A 252 2.47 2.81 -11.79
CA THR A 252 3.76 2.74 -12.49
C THR A 252 4.51 1.46 -12.10
N PRO A 253 5.58 1.10 -12.81
CA PRO A 253 6.44 0.00 -12.37
C PRO A 253 6.93 0.18 -10.91
N ALA A 254 7.21 1.40 -10.47
CA ALA A 254 7.69 1.70 -9.12
C ALA A 254 6.56 1.96 -8.09
N GLY A 255 5.34 1.48 -8.34
CA GLY A 255 4.15 1.77 -7.52
C GLY A 255 3.37 2.98 -8.02
N ARG A 256 2.60 3.64 -7.15
CA ARG A 256 1.85 4.85 -7.53
C ARG A 256 2.75 6.09 -7.55
N GLY A 257 2.77 6.79 -8.69
CA GLY A 257 3.61 7.97 -8.89
C GLY A 257 3.23 8.76 -10.15
N ILE A 258 3.94 9.85 -10.41
CA ILE A 258 3.76 10.68 -11.60
C ILE A 258 4.86 10.35 -12.60
N PRO A 259 4.54 9.76 -13.78
CA PRO A 259 5.53 9.45 -14.80
C PRO A 259 5.90 10.70 -15.61
N LEU A 260 7.19 10.95 -15.76
CA LEU A 260 7.77 11.98 -16.61
C LEU A 260 8.71 11.32 -17.63
N ILE A 261 8.56 11.68 -18.91
CA ILE A 261 9.31 11.05 -20.02
C ILE A 261 10.38 12.02 -20.49
N GLU A 262 11.62 11.56 -20.56
CA GLU A 262 12.75 12.39 -20.95
C GLU A 262 12.64 12.80 -22.43
N VAL A 263 12.91 14.07 -22.69
CA VAL A 263 12.96 14.67 -24.02
C VAL A 263 14.41 14.73 -24.48
N SER A 264 14.69 14.30 -25.71
CA SER A 264 16.04 14.42 -26.27
C SER A 264 16.41 15.88 -26.54
N ALA A 265 17.70 16.23 -26.47
CA ALA A 265 18.17 17.58 -26.77
C ALA A 265 17.74 18.07 -28.17
N LEU A 266 17.76 17.19 -29.17
CA LEU A 266 17.27 17.49 -30.53
C LEU A 266 15.74 17.66 -30.56
N GLY A 267 15.01 16.87 -29.78
CA GLY A 267 13.55 16.98 -29.63
C GLY A 267 13.11 18.24 -28.88
N ALA A 268 13.94 18.77 -27.98
CA ALA A 268 13.73 20.08 -27.36
C ALA A 268 14.01 21.24 -28.34
N LEU A 269 15.02 21.10 -29.20
CA LEU A 269 15.44 22.14 -30.17
C LEU A 269 14.52 22.25 -31.39
N LEU A 270 13.99 21.14 -31.91
CA LEU A 270 13.14 21.08 -33.12
C LEU A 270 11.70 21.61 -32.92
N ARG A 271 11.36 22.13 -31.74
CA ARG A 271 9.96 22.43 -31.34
C ARG A 271 9.55 23.90 -31.35
N PHE A 272 10.37 24.79 -31.90
CA PHE A 272 9.98 26.19 -32.17
C PHE A 272 8.86 26.35 -33.23
N GLY A 273 8.21 25.26 -33.70
CA GLY A 273 7.36 25.27 -34.89
C GLY A 273 5.92 24.73 -34.79
N GLY A 274 5.30 24.50 -33.61
CA GLY A 274 3.84 24.23 -33.66
C GLY A 274 3.06 23.74 -32.44
N ALA A 275 3.67 23.26 -31.36
CA ALA A 275 2.95 22.97 -30.12
C ALA A 275 3.91 23.01 -28.94
N VAL A 276 3.75 23.99 -28.05
CA VAL A 276 4.59 24.14 -26.84
C VAL A 276 4.17 23.08 -25.82
N GLU A 277 4.72 21.87 -25.94
CA GLU A 277 4.56 20.84 -24.90
C GLU A 277 5.32 21.33 -23.65
N ARG A 278 4.60 21.48 -22.52
CA ARG A 278 5.18 21.95 -21.25
C ARG A 278 6.37 21.08 -20.85
N LEU A 279 7.48 21.72 -20.51
CA LEU A 279 8.71 21.05 -20.07
C LEU A 279 8.85 21.10 -18.56
N TYR A 280 9.39 20.03 -18.01
CA TYR A 280 9.51 19.82 -16.58
C TYR A 280 10.93 19.42 -16.22
N ARG A 281 11.33 19.81 -15.01
CA ARG A 281 12.47 19.27 -14.28
C ARG A 281 11.97 18.49 -13.07
N VAL A 282 12.79 17.57 -12.61
CA VAL A 282 12.53 16.77 -11.42
C VAL A 282 13.75 16.85 -10.53
N GLN A 283 13.53 17.00 -9.22
CA GLN A 283 14.59 16.92 -8.22
C GLN A 283 14.40 15.64 -7.41
N MET A 284 15.40 14.76 -7.48
CA MET A 284 15.50 13.50 -6.72
C MET A 284 16.92 13.42 -6.17
N PHE A 285 17.08 13.20 -4.88
CA PHE A 285 18.38 13.09 -4.22
C PHE A 285 18.87 11.63 -4.15
N ARG A 286 17.95 10.67 -4.14
CA ARG A 286 18.28 9.23 -4.11
C ARG A 286 17.33 8.45 -5.01
N PRO A 287 17.36 8.65 -6.34
CA PRO A 287 16.55 7.88 -7.25
C PRO A 287 17.04 6.44 -7.35
N LEU A 288 16.11 5.49 -7.45
CA LEU A 288 16.45 4.15 -7.94
C LEU A 288 16.70 4.24 -9.45
N VAL A 289 17.92 4.01 -9.90
CA VAL A 289 18.24 3.96 -11.34
C VAL A 289 18.24 2.51 -11.82
N CYS A 290 17.47 2.18 -12.85
CA CYS A 290 17.31 0.80 -13.31
C CYS A 290 17.16 0.66 -14.82
N ASP A 291 17.88 -0.30 -15.39
CA ASP A 291 17.56 -0.90 -16.70
C ASP A 291 16.54 -2.05 -16.57
N ALA A 292 16.12 -2.60 -17.72
CA ALA A 292 15.08 -3.63 -17.76
C ALA A 292 15.50 -4.94 -17.05
N ALA A 293 16.76 -5.35 -17.19
CA ALA A 293 17.26 -6.60 -16.62
C ALA A 293 17.41 -6.49 -15.10
N THR A 294 17.96 -5.37 -14.64
CA THR A 294 18.11 -5.01 -13.23
C THR A 294 16.74 -4.88 -12.57
N TRP A 295 15.80 -4.19 -13.21
CA TRP A 295 14.44 -4.07 -12.70
C TRP A 295 13.74 -5.43 -12.55
N LYS A 296 13.90 -6.32 -13.54
CA LYS A 296 13.33 -7.67 -13.47
C LYS A 296 13.87 -8.47 -12.28
N ARG A 297 15.19 -8.49 -12.09
CA ARG A 297 15.84 -9.18 -10.94
C ARG A 297 15.44 -8.54 -9.62
N LEU A 298 15.37 -7.22 -9.58
CA LEU A 298 15.01 -6.49 -8.37
C LEU A 298 13.60 -6.83 -7.90
N LYS A 299 12.61 -6.88 -8.80
CA LYS A 299 11.24 -7.29 -8.44
C LYS A 299 11.16 -8.68 -7.78
N GLN A 300 11.97 -9.63 -8.25
CA GLN A 300 12.02 -10.97 -7.65
C GLN A 300 12.62 -10.92 -6.23
N ARG A 301 13.69 -10.16 -6.06
CA ARG A 301 14.31 -9.94 -4.75
C ARG A 301 13.37 -9.23 -3.78
N ILE A 302 12.66 -8.19 -4.22
CA ILE A 302 11.64 -7.49 -3.43
C ILE A 302 10.59 -8.47 -2.90
N ALA A 303 10.09 -9.35 -3.77
CA ALA A 303 9.10 -10.37 -3.40
C ALA A 303 9.63 -11.35 -2.34
N GLN A 304 10.87 -11.81 -2.51
CA GLN A 304 11.52 -12.70 -1.55
C GLN A 304 11.73 -12.01 -0.20
N GLU A 305 12.19 -10.75 -0.19
CA GLU A 305 12.40 -9.99 1.04
C GLU A 305 11.08 -9.72 1.77
N ALA A 306 10.01 -9.35 1.06
CA ALA A 306 8.70 -9.15 1.65
C ALA A 306 8.16 -10.46 2.27
N ALA A 307 8.25 -11.58 1.53
CA ALA A 307 7.84 -12.89 2.02
C ALA A 307 8.64 -13.32 3.26
N SER A 308 9.94 -13.03 3.30
CA SER A 308 10.81 -13.29 4.47
C SER A 308 10.46 -12.47 5.71
N LEU A 309 9.53 -11.52 5.59
CA LEU A 309 9.03 -10.69 6.69
C LEU A 309 7.53 -10.91 6.94
N GLY A 310 6.93 -11.95 6.34
CA GLY A 310 5.51 -12.26 6.48
C GLY A 310 4.59 -11.20 5.85
N LEU A 311 5.09 -10.38 4.93
CA LEU A 311 4.32 -9.36 4.22
C LEU A 311 3.59 -9.98 3.01
N ASP A 312 2.29 -10.20 3.17
CA ASP A 312 1.39 -10.62 2.09
C ASP A 312 0.70 -9.39 1.48
N MET A 313 1.36 -8.81 0.48
CA MET A 313 0.96 -7.54 -0.13
C MET A 313 0.88 -7.65 -1.65
N ASN A 314 -0.02 -6.88 -2.25
CA ASN A 314 -0.06 -6.73 -3.71
C ASN A 314 1.26 -6.13 -4.23
N THR A 315 1.65 -6.50 -5.45
CA THR A 315 2.94 -6.16 -6.06
C THR A 315 3.31 -4.68 -5.94
N ASP A 316 2.37 -3.77 -6.19
CA ASP A 316 2.63 -2.33 -6.14
C ASP A 316 2.98 -1.88 -4.71
N ALA A 317 2.18 -2.30 -3.72
CA ALA A 317 2.37 -1.90 -2.33
C ALA A 317 3.67 -2.49 -1.76
N MET A 318 4.04 -3.68 -2.20
CA MET A 318 5.30 -4.33 -1.86
C MET A 318 6.52 -3.57 -2.45
N ILE A 319 6.45 -3.15 -3.71
CA ILE A 319 7.49 -2.33 -4.34
C ILE A 319 7.59 -0.98 -3.64
N GLU A 320 6.47 -0.34 -3.33
CA GLU A 320 6.42 0.90 -2.56
C GLU A 320 7.10 0.70 -1.19
N TRP A 321 6.70 -0.30 -0.40
CA TRP A 321 7.32 -0.61 0.88
C TRP A 321 8.83 -0.76 0.77
N TRP A 322 9.32 -1.52 -0.22
CA TRP A 322 10.74 -1.76 -0.39
C TRP A 322 11.51 -0.49 -0.74
N LEU A 323 10.99 0.29 -1.68
CA LEU A 323 11.58 1.57 -2.04
C LEU A 323 11.68 2.52 -0.83
N ASP A 324 10.68 2.51 0.07
CA ASP A 324 10.68 3.36 1.27
C ASP A 324 11.70 2.85 2.29
N ARG A 325 11.71 1.54 2.53
CA ARG A 325 12.69 0.85 3.39
C ARG A 325 14.13 1.12 2.98
N GLU A 326 14.42 1.15 1.68
CA GLU A 326 15.74 1.44 1.14
C GLU A 326 16.05 2.94 1.04
N GLY A 327 15.04 3.80 1.15
CA GLY A 327 15.19 5.25 1.18
C GLY A 327 15.25 5.90 -0.18
N TYR A 328 14.74 5.25 -1.22
CA TYR A 328 14.62 5.87 -2.52
C TYR A 328 13.52 6.92 -2.49
N ASP A 329 13.80 8.08 -3.06
CA ASP A 329 12.85 9.19 -3.15
C ASP A 329 12.18 9.30 -4.52
N GLY A 330 12.60 8.49 -5.49
CA GLY A 330 12.05 8.42 -6.83
C GLY A 330 12.62 7.22 -7.60
N ALA A 331 12.25 7.07 -8.86
CA ALA A 331 12.88 6.09 -9.76
C ALA A 331 13.20 6.71 -11.13
N LEU A 332 14.32 6.30 -11.72
CA LEU A 332 14.71 6.62 -13.09
C LEU A 332 14.92 5.32 -13.87
N PHE A 333 14.04 5.08 -14.83
CA PHE A 333 14.08 3.91 -15.68
C PHE A 333 14.76 4.23 -17.00
N GLU A 334 15.72 3.40 -17.39
CA GLU A 334 16.36 3.48 -18.70
C GLU A 334 15.37 3.15 -19.82
N ARG A 335 15.71 3.59 -21.04
CA ARG A 335 14.95 3.26 -22.25
C ARG A 335 14.79 1.74 -22.33
N ASN A 336 13.54 1.26 -22.45
CA ASN A 336 13.11 -0.15 -22.44
C ASN A 336 12.83 -0.78 -21.05
N ALA A 337 13.10 -0.09 -19.95
CA ALA A 337 12.75 -0.58 -18.60
C ALA A 337 11.31 -0.22 -18.17
N HIS A 338 10.57 0.51 -19.01
CA HIS A 338 9.22 1.02 -18.73
C HIS A 338 8.34 1.00 -19.99
N PRO A 339 7.00 1.01 -19.85
CA PRO A 339 6.07 0.95 -20.98
C PRO A 339 5.79 2.32 -21.65
N TYR A 340 6.23 3.43 -21.05
CA TYR A 340 5.85 4.79 -21.48
C TYR A 340 6.37 5.25 -22.85
N GLY A 341 7.21 4.45 -23.52
CA GLY A 341 7.85 4.83 -24.79
C GLY A 341 8.81 6.03 -24.66
N GLY A 342 9.59 6.32 -25.71
CA GLY A 342 10.53 7.45 -25.71
C GLY A 342 11.89 7.16 -25.06
N GLY A 343 12.53 8.19 -24.49
CA GLY A 343 13.82 8.13 -23.78
C GLY A 343 13.71 7.49 -22.40
N ARG A 344 14.49 7.95 -21.41
CA ARG A 344 14.35 7.50 -20.02
C ARG A 344 13.03 7.97 -19.42
N ALA A 345 12.56 7.34 -18.35
CA ALA A 345 11.39 7.79 -17.60
C ALA A 345 11.72 8.00 -16.12
N ALA A 346 11.44 9.19 -15.61
CA ALA A 346 11.47 9.49 -14.19
C ALA A 346 10.07 9.25 -13.60
N ILE A 347 10.00 8.52 -12.49
CA ILE A 347 8.77 8.34 -11.72
C ILE A 347 8.93 9.14 -10.43
N ALA A 348 8.25 10.28 -10.36
CA ALA A 348 8.22 11.10 -9.17
C ALA A 348 7.21 10.53 -8.16
N PHE A 349 7.67 10.27 -6.94
CA PHE A 349 6.84 9.90 -5.79
C PHE A 349 7.44 10.44 -4.48
N ARG A 350 6.66 10.42 -3.39
CA ARG A 350 7.09 10.76 -2.01
C ARG A 350 7.69 12.16 -1.81
N ARG A 351 9.01 12.26 -1.98
CA ARG A 351 9.87 13.44 -1.72
C ARG A 351 10.50 13.97 -3.01
N SER A 352 10.23 13.31 -4.14
CA SER A 352 10.57 13.84 -5.46
C SER A 352 9.80 15.12 -5.71
N GLN A 353 10.48 16.19 -6.08
CA GLN A 353 9.82 17.44 -6.42
C GLN A 353 9.79 17.63 -7.94
N ILE A 354 8.76 18.33 -8.45
CA ILE A 354 8.59 18.61 -9.88
C ILE A 354 8.51 20.13 -10.09
N ALA A 355 9.21 20.63 -11.10
CA ALA A 355 9.12 22.02 -11.54
C ALA A 355 8.72 22.08 -13.02
N LEU A 356 7.70 22.89 -13.34
CA LEU A 356 7.35 23.35 -14.68
C LEU A 356 8.30 24.50 -15.06
N ILE A 357 8.89 24.39 -16.26
CA ILE A 357 9.64 25.47 -16.89
C ILE A 357 8.65 26.40 -17.59
N GLU A 358 8.66 27.67 -17.19
CA GLU A 358 7.89 28.76 -17.83
C GLU A 358 8.73 29.57 -18.83
#